data_AF-A0A0E0QW40-F1
#
_entry.id   AF-A0A0E0QW40-F1
#
_cell.length_a   1.000
_cell.length_b   1.000
_cell.length_c   1.000
_cell.angle_alpha   90.00
_cell.angle_beta   90.00
_cell.angle_gamma   90.00
#
_symmetry.space_group_name_H-M   'P 1'
#
loop_
_entity.id
_entity.type
_entity.pdbx_description
1 polymer ?
#
loop_
_entity_poly.entity_id
_entity_poly.type
_entity_poly.pdbx_seq_one_letter_code
_entity_poly.pdbx_strand_id
1 'polypeptide(L)' 'MGEAAAVVAVNGERYEAVGVDPSMTLLEFLRTRTPFRGPKLGCGEDAAGTY' A
#
# COMPACT_ATOMS: atom_id res chain seq x y z
N MET A 1 1.12 21.52 11.91
CA MET A 1 0.93 21.24 10.47
C MET A 1 0.38 19.83 10.40
N GLY A 2 -0.86 19.65 9.92
CA GLY A 2 -1.53 18.35 9.96
C GLY A 2 -0.75 17.32 9.14
N GLU A 3 -0.59 16.13 9.69
CA GLU A 3 0.01 15.01 9.00
C GLU A 3 -0.82 14.68 7.74
N ALA A 4 -0.17 14.60 6.58
CA ALA A 4 -0.88 14.29 5.34
C ALA A 4 -1.50 12.88 5.47
N ALA A 5 -2.79 12.77 5.18
CA ALA A 5 -3.55 11.54 5.28
C ALA A 5 -4.15 11.20 3.92
N ALA A 6 -3.82 10.02 3.40
CA ALA A 6 -4.54 9.41 2.29
C ALA A 6 -5.54 8.38 2.82
N VAL A 7 -6.66 8.20 2.12
CA VAL A 7 -7.63 7.15 2.42
C VAL A 7 -7.65 6.18 1.25
N VAL A 8 -7.51 4.89 1.53
CA VAL A 8 -7.49 3.83 0.53
C VAL A 8 -8.54 2.79 0.86
N ALA A 9 -9.28 2.32 -0.14
CA ALA A 9 -10.15 1.15 -0.02
C ALA A 9 -9.41 -0.08 -0.55
N VAL A 10 -9.21 -1.10 0.30
CA VAL A 10 -8.55 -2.36 -0.04
C VAL A 10 -9.53 -3.50 0.22
N ASN A 11 -9.90 -4.24 -0.83
CA ASN A 11 -10.88 -5.34 -0.74
C ASN A 11 -12.22 -4.94 -0.11
N GLY A 12 -12.65 -3.70 -0.33
CA GLY A 12 -13.88 -3.14 0.26
C GLY A 12 -13.73 -2.61 1.69
N GLU A 13 -12.58 -2.79 2.33
CA GLU A 13 -12.27 -2.24 3.66
C GLU A 13 -11.53 -0.90 3.53
N ARG A 14 -11.85 0.05 4.40
CA ARG A 14 -11.25 1.39 4.41
C ARG A 14 -10.03 1.43 5.33
N TYR A 15 -8.92 1.94 4.81
CA TYR A 15 -7.69 2.18 5.56
C TYR A 15 -7.28 3.65 5.46
N GLU A 16 -6.87 4.22 6.59
CA GLU A 16 -6.32 5.58 6.64
C GLU A 16 -4.79 5.51 6.72
N ALA A 17 -4.14 6.04 5.70
CA ALA A 17 -2.69 6.14 5.59
C ALA A 17 -2.23 7.47 6.20
N VAL A 18 -2.49 7.64 7.49
CA VAL A 18 -1.99 8.79 8.26
C VAL A 18 -0.53 8.54 8.61
N GLY A 19 0.34 9.51 8.33
CA GLY A 19 1.75 9.43 8.73
C GLY A 19 2.60 8.45 7.97
N VAL A 20 2.16 8.08 6.77
CA VAL A 20 3.00 7.35 5.84
C VAL A 20 3.96 8.31 5.15
N ASP A 21 5.18 7.85 4.90
CA ASP A 21 6.10 8.59 4.05
C ASP A 21 5.49 8.72 2.63
N PRO A 22 5.48 9.91 2.01
CA PRO A 22 4.93 10.08 0.67
C PRO A 22 5.58 9.21 -0.43
N SER A 23 6.79 8.68 -0.20
CA SER A 23 7.46 7.73 -1.10
C SER A 23 7.06 6.28 -0.87
N MET A 24 6.24 5.97 0.14
CA MET A 24 5.78 4.60 0.42
C MET A 24 5.00 4.05 -0.77
N THR A 25 5.37 2.86 -1.22
CA THR A 25 4.65 2.20 -2.32
C THR A 25 3.33 1.58 -1.81
N LEU A 26 2.34 1.44 -2.71
CA LEU A 26 1.10 0.74 -2.37
C LEU A 26 1.35 -0.69 -1.87
N LEU A 27 2.35 -1.37 -2.43
CA LEU A 27 2.65 -2.74 -2.03
C LEU A 27 3.27 -2.83 -0.63
N GLU A 28 4.17 -1.90 -0.29
CA GLU A 28 4.65 -1.77 1.09
C GLU A 28 3.51 -1.45 2.05
N PHE A 29 2.61 -0.54 1.67
CA PHE A 29 1.41 -0.24 2.44
C PHE A 29 0.56 -1.50 2.68
N LEU A 30 0.23 -2.26 1.63
CA LEU A 30 -0.56 -3.49 1.75
C LEU A 30 0.11 -4.50 2.69
N ARG A 31 1.42 -4.74 2.55
CA ARG A 31 2.11 -5.78 3.32
C ARG A 31 2.37 -5.40 4.78
N THR A 32 2.46 -4.11 5.09
CA THR A 32 2.86 -3.61 6.43
C THR A 32 1.74 -2.94 7.21
N ARG A 33 0.73 -2.37 6.52
CA ARG A 33 -0.39 -1.64 7.13
C ARG A 33 -1.72 -2.37 6.99
N THR A 34 -1.77 -3.52 6.32
CA THR A 34 -2.96 -4.37 6.23
C THR A 34 -2.60 -5.84 6.52
N PRO A 35 -3.59 -6.72 6.76
CA PRO A 35 -3.34 -8.16 6.87
C PRO A 35 -2.93 -8.85 5.55
N PHE A 36 -3.04 -8.16 4.41
CA PHE A 36 -2.85 -8.77 3.09
C PHE A 36 -1.38 -8.88 2.70
N ARG A 37 -0.82 -10.09 2.83
CA ARG A 37 0.60 -10.40 2.53
C ARG A 37 0.80 -11.21 1.23
N GLY A 38 -0.29 -11.44 0.51
CA GLY A 38 -0.33 -12.12 -0.78
C GLY A 38 0.42 -11.38 -1.88
N PRO A 39 0.24 -10.05 -2.05
CA PRO A 39 0.93 -9.28 -3.07
C PRO A 39 2.46 -9.39 -2.95
N LYS A 40 3.14 -9.68 -4.07
CA LYS A 40 4.60 -9.88 -4.13
C LYS A 40 5.25 -8.81 -5.01
N LEU A 41 6.49 -8.47 -4.65
CA LEU A 41 7.41 -7.73 -5.53
C LEU A 41 8.25 -8.75 -6.28
N GLY A 42 8.27 -8.63 -7.62
CA GLY A 42 9.36 -9.13 -8.46
C GLY A 42 10.57 -8.18 -8.36
N CYS A 43 11.29 -7.95 -9.46
CA CYS A 43 12.52 -7.14 -9.51
C CYS A 43 12.33 -5.62 -9.26
N GLY A 44 11.21 -5.18 -8.69
CA GLY A 44 10.97 -3.78 -8.29
C GLY A 44 10.77 -2.78 -9.43
N GLU A 45 11.04 -3.17 -10.67
CA GLU A 45 11.03 -2.25 -11.82
C GLU A 45 9.73 -2.32 -12.65
N ASP A 46 9.03 -3.45 -12.66
CA ASP A 46 7.70 -3.55 -13.26
C ASP A 46 6.93 -4.70 -12.59
N ALA A 47 5.74 -4.42 -12.05
CA ALA A 47 4.79 -5.44 -11.64
C ALA A 47 4.16 -6.04 -12.90
N ALA A 48 4.85 -6.95 -13.57
CA ALA A 48 4.22 -7.81 -14.57
C ALA A 48 3.07 -8.57 -13.86
N GLY A 49 1.85 -8.12 -14.13
CA GLY A 49 0.64 -8.66 -13.53
C GLY A 49 0.54 -10.14 -13.81
N THR A 50 0.72 -10.96 -12.77
CA THR A 50 0.47 -12.39 -12.86
C THR A 50 -1.04 -12.60 -12.81
N TYR A 51 -1.61 -12.89 -13.98
CA TYR A 51 -2.89 -13.54 -14.18
C TYR A 51 -3.05 -14.81 -13.33
#